data_AF-A0A415IBZ7-F1
#
_entry.id   AF-A0A415IBZ7-F1
#
_cell.length_a   1.000
_cell.length_b   1.000
_cell.length_c   1.000
_cell.angle_alpha   90.00
_cell.angle_beta   90.00
_cell.angle_gamma   90.00
#
_symmetry.space_group_name_H-M   'P 1'
#
loop_
_entity.id
_entity.type
_entity.pdbx_description
1 polymer ?
#
loop_
_entity_poly.entity_id
_entity_poly.type
_entity_poly.pdbx_seq_one_letter_code
_entity_poly.pdbx_strand_id
1 'polypeptide(L)' 'MEIKKLIYKFYYYSNIIVDRVFWNYFMIMVLYRFVISKKIPILLSYLFFLLLGLYWGYKLARAAYDYLKMHPEDK' A
#
# COMPACT_ATOMS: atom_id res chain seq x y z
N MET A 1 27.65 -4.58 -1.30
CA MET A 1 26.91 -4.16 -2.51
C MET A 1 25.61 -4.97 -2.71
N GLU A 2 25.60 -6.26 -2.39
CA GLU A 2 24.44 -7.15 -2.54
C GLU A 2 23.27 -6.85 -1.58
N ILE A 3 23.55 -6.61 -0.29
CA ILE A 3 22.51 -6.31 0.70
C ILE A 3 21.70 -5.06 0.32
N LYS A 4 22.37 -4.00 -0.15
CA LYS A 4 21.70 -2.77 -0.63
C LYS A 4 20.77 -3.05 -1.83
N LYS A 5 21.19 -3.89 -2.77
CA LYS A 5 20.34 -4.33 -3.90
C LYS A 5 19.15 -5.16 -3.43
N LEU A 6 19.33 -6.01 -2.43
CA LEU A 6 18.28 -6.86 -1.89
C LEU A 6 17.23 -6.04 -1.14
N ILE A 7 17.65 -5.07 -0.32
CA ILE A 7 16.77 -4.10 0.34
C ILE A 7 16.00 -3.28 -0.70
N TYR A 8 16.66 -2.80 -1.75
CA TYR A 8 16.00 -2.06 -2.83
C TYR A 8 14.94 -2.91 -3.55
N LYS A 9 15.27 -4.17 -3.89
CA LYS A 9 14.31 -5.09 -4.49
C LYS A 9 13.12 -5.33 -3.57
N PHE A 10 13.36 -5.60 -2.29
CA PHE A 10 12.30 -5.81 -1.31
C PHE A 10 11.38 -4.60 -1.24
N TYR A 11 11.95 -3.40 -1.08
CA TYR A 11 11.21 -2.14 -1.06
C TYR A 11 10.38 -1.92 -2.34
N TYR A 12 10.96 -2.20 -3.52
CA TYR A 12 10.29 -2.02 -4.79
C TYR A 12 9.14 -3.03 -5.00
N TYR A 13 9.36 -4.30 -4.68
CA TYR A 13 8.30 -5.32 -4.79
C TYR A 13 7.21 -5.13 -3.75
N SER A 14 7.55 -4.72 -2.52
CA SER A 14 6.57 -4.36 -1.51
C SER A 14 5.63 -3.25 -1.98
N ASN A 15 6.11 -2.25 -2.73
CA ASN A 15 5.25 -1.23 -3.35
C ASN A 15 4.17 -1.85 -4.24
N ILE A 16 4.61 -2.69 -5.17
CA ILE A 16 3.74 -3.28 -6.20
C ILE A 16 2.73 -4.21 -5.53
N ILE A 17 3.17 -4.96 -4.52
CA ILE A 17 2.30 -5.86 -3.77
C ILE A 17 1.25 -5.06 -3.01
N VAL A 18 1.64 -4.04 -2.24
CA VAL A 18 0.69 -3.26 -1.43
C VAL A 18 -0.32 -2.51 -2.31
N ASP A 19 0.13 -1.87 -3.40
CA ASP A 19 -0.76 -1.15 -4.32
C ASP A 19 -1.74 -2.12 -5.01
N ARG A 20 -1.25 -3.26 -5.51
CA ARG A 20 -2.11 -4.26 -6.18
C ARG A 20 -3.08 -4.94 -5.22
N VAL A 21 -2.64 -5.28 -4.01
CA VAL A 21 -3.51 -5.90 -2.99
C VAL A 21 -4.60 -4.93 -2.57
N PHE A 22 -4.26 -3.66 -2.30
CA PHE A 22 -5.24 -2.65 -1.93
C PHE A 22 -6.28 -2.42 -3.04
N TRP A 23 -5.85 -2.20 -4.29
CA TRP A 23 -6.77 -1.94 -5.39
C TRP A 23 -7.65 -3.14 -5.74
N ASN A 24 -7.09 -4.35 -5.76
CA ASN A 24 -7.90 -5.56 -5.97
C ASN A 24 -8.95 -5.73 -4.88
N TYR A 25 -8.54 -5.55 -3.62
CA TYR A 25 -9.46 -5.64 -2.49
C TYR A 25 -10.56 -4.59 -2.55
N PHE A 26 -10.19 -3.33 -2.84
CA PHE A 26 -11.13 -2.24 -2.99
C PHE A 26 -12.15 -2.49 -4.12
N MET A 27 -11.70 -2.96 -5.28
CA MET A 27 -12.60 -3.31 -6.39
C MET A 27 -13.56 -4.42 -6.02
N ILE A 28 -13.10 -5.46 -5.31
CA ILE A 28 -13.97 -6.53 -4.81
C ILE A 28 -15.02 -5.97 -3.84
N MET A 29 -14.64 -5.06 -2.94
CA MET A 29 -15.59 -4.42 -2.03
C MET A 29 -16.64 -3.58 -2.75
N VAL A 30 -16.23 -2.82 -3.76
CA VAL A 30 -17.13 -2.03 -4.61
C VAL A 30 -18.12 -2.97 -5.29
N LEU A 31 -17.64 -4.01 -5.99
CA LEU A 31 -18.49 -5.01 -6.64
C LEU A 31 -19.42 -5.70 -5.64
N TYR A 32 -18.92 -6.09 -4.46
CA TYR A 32 -19.73 -6.70 -3.41
C TYR A 32 -20.89 -5.77 -3.00
N ARG A 33 -20.62 -4.48 -2.80
CA ARG A 33 -21.64 -3.52 -2.38
C ARG A 33 -22.66 -3.22 -3.49
N PHE A 34 -22.22 -3.09 -4.74
CA PHE A 34 -23.07 -2.70 -5.85
C PHE A 34 -23.82 -3.87 -6.51
N VAL A 35 -23.22 -5.06 -6.57
CA VAL A 35 -23.81 -6.25 -7.22
C VAL A 35 -24.65 -7.07 -6.25
N ILE A 36 -24.16 -7.28 -5.03
CA ILE A 36 -24.81 -8.15 -4.05
C ILE A 36 -25.75 -7.36 -3.11
N SER A 37 -25.62 -6.02 -3.07
CA SER A 37 -26.39 -5.09 -2.22
C SER A 37 -26.49 -5.47 -0.73
N LYS A 38 -25.62 -6.36 -0.26
CA LYS A 38 -25.55 -6.73 1.15
C LYS A 38 -24.79 -5.66 1.94
N LYS A 39 -25.17 -5.51 3.21
CA LYS A 39 -24.38 -4.74 4.17
C LYS A 39 -22.98 -5.33 4.22
N ILE A 40 -21.97 -4.45 4.18
CA ILE A 40 -20.57 -4.87 4.26
C ILE A 40 -20.32 -5.46 5.65
N PRO A 41 -19.84 -6.71 5.74
CA PRO A 41 -19.45 -7.32 7.01
C PRO A 41 -18.39 -6.47 7.72
N ILE A 42 -18.53 -6.33 9.05
CA ILE A 42 -17.62 -5.56 9.89
C ILE A 42 -16.16 -5.98 9.71
N LEU A 43 -15.90 -7.29 9.56
CA LEU A 43 -14.56 -7.84 9.32
C LEU A 43 -13.92 -7.28 8.04
N LEU A 44 -14.70 -7.16 6.96
CA LEU A 44 -14.22 -6.60 5.70
C LEU A 44 -13.94 -5.10 5.86
N SER A 45 -14.76 -4.38 6.62
CA SER A 45 -14.48 -2.98 6.95
C SER A 45 -13.15 -2.81 7.71
N TYR A 46 -12.86 -3.66 8.70
CA TYR A 46 -11.58 -3.61 9.41
C TYR A 46 -10.39 -3.91 8.49
N LEU A 47 -10.52 -4.93 7.64
CA LEU A 47 -9.49 -5.26 6.66
C LEU A 47 -9.25 -4.11 5.67
N PHE A 48 -10.30 -3.40 5.27
CA PHE A 48 -10.18 -2.19 4.46
C PHE A 48 -9.31 -1.13 5.14
N PHE A 49 -9.60 -0.78 6.39
CA PHE A 49 -8.82 0.23 7.11
C PHE A 49 -7.37 -0.21 7.34
N LEU A 50 -7.13 -1.50 7.60
CA LEU A 50 -5.78 -2.05 7.70
C LEU A 50 -5.01 -1.87 6.38
N LEU A 51 -5.60 -2.27 5.25
CA LEU A 51 -4.98 -2.15 3.93
C LEU A 51 -4.80 -0.70 3.51
N LEU A 52 -5.75 0.18 3.86
CA LEU A 52 -5.65 1.62 3.63
C LEU A 52 -4.50 2.24 4.42
N GLY A 53 -4.35 1.86 5.70
CA GLY A 53 -3.24 2.29 6.54
C GLY A 53 -1.89 1.85 5.98
N LEU A 54 -1.78 0.60 5.51
CA LEU A 54 -0.58 0.10 4.83
C LEU A 54 -0.31 0.86 3.52
N TYR A 55 -1.36 1.12 2.73
CA TYR A 55 -1.27 1.84 1.47
C TYR A 55 -0.74 3.26 1.64
N TRP A 56 -1.33 4.02 2.56
CA TRP A 56 -0.91 5.40 2.86
C TRP A 56 0.43 5.45 3.59
N GLY A 57 0.63 4.58 4.58
CA GLY A 57 1.89 4.52 5.32
C GLY A 57 3.07 4.23 4.40
N TYR A 58 2.90 3.31 3.44
CA TYR A 58 3.91 3.05 2.44
C TYR A 58 4.14 4.24 1.50
N LYS A 59 3.07 4.86 0.96
CA LYS A 59 3.20 6.05 0.10
C LYS A 59 3.93 7.19 0.79
N LEU A 60 3.65 7.41 2.08
CA LEU A 60 4.31 8.42 2.89
C LEU A 60 5.80 8.10 3.10
N ALA A 61 6.13 6.85 3.43
CA ALA A 61 7.52 6.41 3.55
C ALA A 61 8.28 6.56 2.23
N ARG A 62 7.64 6.31 1.08
CA ARG A 62 8.22 6.60 -0.24
C ARG A 62 8.45 8.08 -0.47
N ALA A 63 7.45 8.91 -0.22
CA ALA A 63 7.59 10.36 -0.41
C ALA A 63 8.73 10.92 0.45
N ALA A 64 8.86 10.45 1.70
CA ALA A 64 9.98 10.81 2.57
C ALA A 64 11.33 10.34 2.02
N TYR A 65 11.41 9.10 1.52
CA TYR A 65 12.62 8.57 0.90
C TYR A 65 13.04 9.35 -0.35
N ASP A 66 12.08 9.65 -1.22
CA ASP A 66 12.33 10.40 -2.46
C ASP A 66 12.75 11.85 -2.15
N TYR A 67 12.14 12.48 -1.13
CA TYR A 67 12.54 13.80 -0.64
C TYR A 67 14.00 13.81 -0.14
N LEU A 68 14.37 12.89 0.75
CA LEU A 68 15.74 12.75 1.26
C LEU A 68 16.76 12.39 0.18
N LYS A 69 16.31 11.80 -0.93
CA LYS A 69 17.17 11.51 -2.09
C LYS A 69 17.40 12.75 -2.95
N MET A 70 16.42 13.64 -3.05
CA MET A 70 16.52 14.90 -3.81
C MET A 70 17.27 15.99 -3.05
N HIS A 71 17.28 15.93 -1.70
CA HIS A 71 17.98 16.86 -0.81
C HIS A 71 19.07 16.14 -0.01
N PRO A 72 20.20 15.76 -0.64
CA PRO A 72 21.28 15.05 0.05
C PRO A 72 21.99 15.89 1.13
N GLU A 73 21.84 17.22 1.10
CA GLU A 73 22.30 18.17 2.12
C GLU A 73 21.51 18.11 3.45
N ASP A 74 20.29 17.57 3.45
CA ASP A 74 19.43 17.40 4.63
C ASP A 74 19.66 16.07 5.37
N LYS A 75 20.72 15.34 4.99
CA LYS A 75 21.00 13.96 5.41
C LYS A 75 22.04 13.87 6.52
#